data_AF-A0A937TR45-F1
#
_entry.id   AF-A0A937TR45-F1
#
_cell.length_a   1.000
_cell.length_b   1.000
_cell.length_c   1.000
_cell.angle_alpha   90.00
_cell.angle_beta   90.00
_cell.angle_gamma   90.00
#
_symmetry.space_group_name_H-M   'P 1'
#
loop_
_entity.id
_entity.type
_entity.pdbx_description
1 polymer ?
#
loop_
_entity_poly.entity_id
_entity_poly.type
_entity_poly.pdbx_seq_one_letter_code
_entity_poly.pdbx_strand_id
1 'polypeptide(L)'
;MPKTGSQNTLGAPQSAGKWVIVILLSVIATCLLIEVGLPARGARAAAGSGGKAEIFAVAGQITRDTYGMYLVDLEGRTICVYQYVPTTRKLHLRAARNITFDMQLDAYNTELPPQEIKKLVEQHRRLKDKPS
;
A
#
# COMPACT_ATOMS: atom_id res chain seq x y z
N MET A 1 57.38 58.78 16.29
CA MET A 1 56.54 58.72 15.07
C MET A 1 55.92 57.34 14.96
N PRO A 2 54.59 57.18 15.09
CA PRO A 2 53.90 55.89 15.02
C PRO A 2 53.54 55.52 13.57
N LYS A 3 53.62 54.23 13.22
CA LYS A 3 53.07 53.70 11.96
C LYS A 3 51.69 53.09 12.23
N THR A 4 50.68 53.74 11.69
CA THR A 4 49.31 53.27 11.47
C THR A 4 49.29 52.17 10.40
N GLY A 5 48.45 51.14 10.56
CA GLY A 5 48.24 50.16 9.48
C GLY A 5 47.45 48.91 9.87
N SER A 6 46.15 49.12 10.13
CA SER A 6 45.05 48.16 10.32
C SER A 6 45.23 46.73 9.77
N GLN A 7 45.00 45.72 10.63
CA GLN A 7 44.80 44.34 10.23
C GLN A 7 43.39 44.14 9.64
N ASN A 8 43.30 43.68 8.39
CA ASN A 8 42.05 43.22 7.79
C ASN A 8 42.02 41.68 7.84
N THR A 9 41.36 41.11 8.84
CA THR A 9 40.96 39.70 8.84
C THR A 9 39.61 39.58 8.14
N LEU A 10 39.60 39.21 6.85
CA LEU A 10 38.36 38.85 6.16
C LEU A 10 37.84 37.51 6.73
N GLY A 11 36.69 37.57 7.38
CA GLY A 11 35.99 36.40 7.91
C GLY A 11 35.63 35.39 6.82
N ALA A 12 35.84 34.11 7.11
CA ALA A 12 35.48 33.00 6.25
C ALA A 12 33.96 32.98 5.97
N PRO A 13 33.51 32.51 4.78
CA PRO A 13 32.12 32.52 4.35
C PRO A 13 31.30 31.42 5.04
N GLN A 14 31.04 31.57 6.34
CA GLN A 14 30.19 30.66 7.12
C GLN A 14 28.72 30.68 6.67
N SER A 15 28.32 31.70 5.90
CA SER A 15 26.98 31.85 5.33
C SER A 15 26.74 30.97 4.10
N ALA A 16 27.77 30.76 3.25
CA ALA A 16 27.62 30.05 1.98
C ALA A 16 27.20 28.58 2.19
N GLY A 17 27.81 27.89 3.15
CA GLY A 17 27.46 26.50 3.47
C GLY A 17 26.04 26.34 4.01
N LYS A 18 25.53 27.32 4.77
CA LYS A 18 24.16 27.30 5.30
C LYS A 18 23.13 27.43 4.18
N TRP A 19 23.37 28.30 3.21
CA TRP A 19 22.47 28.48 2.07
C TRP A 19 22.42 27.24 1.16
N VAL A 20 23.53 26.54 0.98
CA VAL A 20 23.56 25.27 0.25
C VAL A 20 22.69 24.21 0.93
N ILE A 21 22.76 24.10 2.26
CA ILE A 21 21.93 23.14 3.03
C ILE A 21 20.44 23.49 2.90
N VAL A 22 20.07 24.77 3.01
CA VAL A 22 18.68 25.21 2.88
C VAL A 22 18.11 24.88 1.50
N ILE A 23 18.89 25.13 0.43
CA ILE A 23 18.48 24.79 -0.94
C ILE A 23 18.31 23.27 -1.07
N LEU A 24 19.27 22.48 -0.57
CA LEU A 24 19.22 21.02 -0.65
C LEU A 24 18.00 20.45 0.08
N LEU A 25 17.73 20.92 1.30
CA LEU A 25 16.57 20.48 2.08
C LEU A 25 15.25 20.89 1.43
N SER A 26 15.19 22.09 0.84
CA SER A 26 14.02 22.56 0.08
C SER A 26 13.74 21.67 -1.13
N VAL A 27 14.78 21.28 -1.87
CA VAL A 27 14.66 20.35 -3.01
C VAL A 27 14.18 18.99 -2.55
N ILE A 28 14.77 18.41 -1.50
CA ILE A 28 14.35 17.11 -0.95
C ILE A 28 12.89 17.16 -0.47
N ALA A 29 12.50 18.21 0.27
CA ALA A 29 11.14 18.38 0.74
C ALA A 29 10.14 18.52 -0.42
N THR A 30 10.50 19.26 -1.47
CA THR A 30 9.69 19.40 -2.68
C THR A 30 9.54 18.07 -3.41
N CYS A 31 10.63 17.31 -3.58
CA CYS A 31 10.59 15.97 -4.16
C CYS A 31 9.69 15.01 -3.35
N LEU A 32 9.82 15.01 -2.02
CA LEU A 32 8.99 14.16 -1.16
C LEU A 32 7.51 14.53 -1.23
N LEU A 33 7.17 15.83 -1.30
CA LEU A 33 5.79 16.27 -1.46
C LEU A 33 5.20 15.83 -2.81
N ILE A 34 6.01 15.82 -3.87
CA ILE A 34 5.58 15.30 -5.18
C ILE A 34 5.35 13.78 -5.10
N GLU A 35 6.24 13.01 -4.47
CA GLU A 35 6.06 11.56 -4.34
C GLU A 35 4.91 11.16 -3.42
N VAL A 36 4.68 11.88 -2.32
CA VAL A 36 3.57 11.62 -1.39
C VAL A 36 2.22 12.02 -2.00
N GLY A 37 2.19 13.07 -2.83
CA GLY A 37 0.99 13.52 -3.53
C GLY A 37 0.65 12.72 -4.79
N LEU A 38 1.60 11.95 -5.32
CA LEU A 38 1.32 10.98 -6.38
C LEU A 38 0.57 9.81 -5.76
N PRO A 39 -0.65 9.47 -6.24
CA PRO A 39 -1.28 8.22 -5.81
C PRO A 39 -0.27 7.12 -6.09
N ALA A 40 0.06 6.33 -5.05
CA ALA A 40 0.89 5.15 -5.22
C ALA A 40 0.37 4.45 -6.47
N ARG A 41 1.19 4.38 -7.52
CA ARG A 41 0.81 3.74 -8.77
C ARG A 41 0.51 2.31 -8.40
N GLY A 42 -0.76 2.02 -8.11
CA GLY A 42 -1.23 0.67 -7.87
C GLY A 42 -0.71 -0.13 -9.05
N ALA A 43 0.01 -1.22 -8.75
CA ALA A 43 0.49 -2.11 -9.78
C ALA A 43 -0.69 -2.42 -10.69
N ARG A 44 -0.67 -1.88 -11.92
CA ARG A 44 -1.68 -2.24 -12.91
C ARG A 44 -1.37 -3.69 -13.23
N ALA A 45 -2.22 -4.59 -12.75
CA ALA A 45 -2.19 -5.98 -13.14
C ALA A 45 -2.30 -6.01 -14.66
N ALA A 46 -1.18 -6.23 -15.34
CA ALA A 46 -1.22 -6.68 -16.73
C ALA A 46 -1.78 -8.09 -16.65
N ALA A 47 -3.10 -8.22 -16.84
CA ALA A 47 -3.70 -9.50 -17.18
C ALA A 47 -3.00 -9.95 -18.46
N GLY A 48 -2.08 -10.91 -18.31
CA GLY A 48 -1.36 -11.48 -19.45
C GLY A 48 -2.36 -11.95 -20.48
N SER A 49 -2.26 -11.41 -21.69
CA SER A 49 -2.97 -11.89 -22.86
C SER A 49 -2.50 -13.31 -23.17
N GLY A 50 -3.31 -14.32 -22.83
CA GLY A 50 -2.98 -15.71 -23.18
C GLY A 50 -3.81 -16.75 -22.43
N GLY A 51 -5.05 -16.95 -22.87
CA GLY A 51 -5.94 -18.00 -22.36
C GLY A 51 -6.66 -17.57 -21.08
N LYS A 52 -7.85 -18.12 -20.86
CA LYS A 52 -8.70 -17.92 -19.68
C LYS A 52 -7.87 -18.09 -18.38
N ALA A 53 -7.27 -17.01 -17.89
CA ALA A 53 -6.56 -17.04 -16.63
C ALA A 53 -7.62 -16.92 -15.54
N GLU A 54 -7.99 -18.08 -15.01
CA GLU A 54 -8.94 -18.25 -13.90
C GLU A 54 -8.42 -17.59 -12.62
N ILE A 55 -7.09 -17.42 -12.53
CA ILE A 55 -6.39 -16.85 -11.38
C ILE A 55 -5.74 -15.52 -11.76
N PHE A 56 -6.08 -14.46 -11.00
CA PHE A 56 -5.49 -13.13 -11.08
C PHE A 56 -4.45 -12.94 -9.96
N ALA A 57 -3.28 -12.43 -10.30
CA ALA A 57 -2.24 -12.09 -9.34
C ALA A 57 -2.02 -10.58 -9.27
N VAL A 58 -2.05 -10.02 -8.05
CA VAL A 58 -1.85 -8.60 -7.79
C VAL A 58 -0.80 -8.44 -6.70
N ALA A 59 0.29 -7.73 -7.00
CA ALA A 59 1.25 -7.34 -5.97
C ALA A 59 0.76 -6.06 -5.26
N GLY A 60 0.93 -6.00 -3.94
CA GLY A 60 0.48 -4.85 -3.16
C GLY A 60 1.08 -4.77 -1.77
N GLN A 61 0.92 -3.61 -1.16
CA GLN A 61 1.30 -3.38 0.23
C GLN A 61 0.22 -3.95 1.16
N ILE A 62 0.61 -4.68 2.20
CA ILE A 62 -0.29 -5.25 3.22
C ILE A 62 -0.32 -4.33 4.46
N THR A 63 0.84 -3.89 4.91
CA THR A 63 1.01 -2.91 5.99
C THR A 63 2.09 -1.91 5.58
N ARG A 64 2.35 -0.89 6.40
CA ARG A 64 3.38 0.11 6.12
C ARG A 64 4.72 -0.49 5.70
N ASP A 65 5.13 -1.60 6.31
CA ASP A 65 6.46 -2.19 6.10
C ASP A 65 6.43 -3.58 5.47
N THR A 66 5.24 -4.08 5.10
CA THR A 66 5.10 -5.44 4.55
C THR A 66 4.41 -5.42 3.20
N TYR A 67 5.01 -6.11 2.24
CA TYR A 67 4.49 -6.28 0.88
C TYR A 67 4.08 -7.73 0.65
N GLY A 68 3.19 -7.93 -0.31
CA GLY A 68 2.65 -9.24 -0.60
C GLY A 68 2.07 -9.36 -2.00
N MET A 69 1.49 -10.53 -2.23
CA MET A 69 0.81 -10.90 -3.45
C MET A 69 -0.57 -11.46 -3.11
N TYR A 70 -1.58 -10.91 -3.76
CA TYR A 70 -2.96 -11.36 -3.70
C TYR A 70 -3.21 -12.25 -4.92
N LEU A 71 -3.63 -13.48 -4.69
CA LEU A 71 -4.10 -14.38 -5.74
C LEU A 71 -5.62 -14.48 -5.64
N VAL A 72 -6.32 -14.24 -6.73
CA VAL A 72 -7.78 -14.30 -6.81
C VAL A 72 -8.15 -15.33 -7.87
N ASP A 73 -8.68 -16.47 -7.42
CA ASP A 73 -9.33 -17.46 -8.27
C ASP A 73 -10.80 -17.04 -8.48
N LEU A 74 -11.16 -16.76 -9.73
CA LEU A 74 -12.49 -16.29 -10.11
C LEU A 74 -13.51 -17.43 -10.25
N GLU A 75 -13.09 -18.65 -10.57
CA GLU A 75 -13.99 -19.79 -10.72
C GLU A 75 -14.26 -20.43 -9.36
N GLY A 76 -13.20 -20.73 -8.60
CA GLY A 76 -13.30 -21.21 -7.23
C GLY A 76 -13.70 -20.13 -6.22
N ARG A 77 -13.81 -18.87 -6.66
CA ARG A 77 -14.14 -17.68 -5.84
C ARG A 77 -13.35 -17.66 -4.54
N THR A 78 -12.04 -17.77 -4.65
CA THR A 78 -11.14 -17.84 -3.49
C THR A 78 -10.04 -16.79 -3.63
N ILE A 79 -9.80 -16.05 -2.55
CA ILE A 79 -8.68 -15.12 -2.44
C ILE A 79 -7.64 -15.67 -1.48
N CYS A 80 -6.37 -15.54 -1.86
CA CYS A 80 -5.21 -15.88 -1.05
C CYS A 80 -4.30 -14.67 -0.93
N VAL A 81 -3.78 -14.42 0.27
CA VAL A 81 -2.83 -13.35 0.55
C VAL A 81 -1.51 -13.97 0.99
N TYR A 82 -0.47 -13.75 0.19
CA TYR A 82 0.90 -14.11 0.53
C TYR A 82 1.67 -12.87 0.95
N GLN A 83 2.37 -12.93 2.08
CA GLN A 83 3.33 -11.92 2.46
C GLN A 83 4.73 -12.34 2.02
N TYR A 84 5.48 -11.42 1.40
CA TYR A 84 6.91 -11.62 1.19
C TYR A 84 7.69 -11.24 2.44
N VAL A 85 8.56 -12.13 2.90
CA VAL A 85 9.43 -11.92 4.06
C VAL A 85 10.86 -11.69 3.56
N PRO A 86 11.38 -10.45 3.55
CA PRO A 86 12.69 -10.14 2.96
C PRO A 86 13.85 -10.87 3.63
N THR A 87 13.78 -11.05 4.96
CA THR A 87 14.83 -11.70 5.76
C THR A 87 15.07 -13.14 5.32
N THR A 88 14.00 -13.87 5.02
CA THR A 88 14.07 -15.28 4.61
C THR A 88 13.93 -15.46 3.09
N ARG A 89 13.58 -14.39 2.37
CA ARG A 89 13.23 -14.37 0.93
C ARG A 89 12.14 -15.38 0.57
N LYS A 90 11.20 -15.63 1.47
CA LYS A 90 10.09 -16.58 1.29
C LYS A 90 8.73 -15.88 1.21
N LEU A 91 7.79 -16.54 0.55
CA LEU A 91 6.36 -16.18 0.60
C LEU A 91 5.68 -16.99 1.70
N HIS A 92 4.98 -16.31 2.60
CA HIS A 92 4.18 -16.93 3.64
C HIS A 92 2.70 -16.70 3.35
N LEU A 93 1.90 -17.77 3.29
CA LEU A 93 0.44 -17.65 3.21
C LEU A 93 -0.07 -17.03 4.52
N ARG A 94 -0.71 -15.87 4.43
CA ARG A 94 -1.29 -15.15 5.58
C ARG A 94 -2.76 -15.36 5.73
N ALA A 95 -3.49 -15.40 4.61
CA ALA A 95 -4.91 -15.63 4.62
C ALA A 95 -5.32 -16.36 3.34
N ALA A 96 -6.32 -17.21 3.46
CA ALA A 96 -7.04 -17.78 2.34
C ALA A 96 -8.52 -17.81 2.71
N ARG A 97 -9.39 -17.35 1.82
CA ARG A 97 -10.82 -17.28 2.07
C ARG A 97 -11.62 -17.42 0.80
N ASN A 98 -12.74 -18.14 0.90
CA ASN A 98 -13.75 -18.16 -0.14
C ASN A 98 -14.61 -16.89 -0.08
N ILE A 99 -14.72 -16.19 -1.20
CA ILE A 99 -15.39 -14.90 -1.35
C ILE A 99 -16.76 -15.02 -2.04
N THR A 100 -17.30 -16.24 -2.17
CA THR A 100 -18.58 -16.49 -2.89
C THR A 100 -19.73 -15.62 -2.38
N PHE A 101 -19.75 -15.40 -1.06
CA PHE A 101 -20.81 -14.66 -0.38
C PHE A 101 -20.39 -13.25 0.03
N ASP A 102 -19.10 -12.89 -0.09
CA ASP A 102 -18.57 -11.61 0.40
C ASP A 102 -19.19 -10.42 -0.34
N MET A 103 -19.50 -10.58 -1.64
CA MET A 103 -20.15 -9.55 -2.46
C MET A 103 -21.68 -9.52 -2.32
N GLN A 104 -22.28 -10.43 -1.54
CA GLN A 104 -23.74 -10.49 -1.34
C GLN A 104 -24.19 -9.74 -0.09
N LEU A 105 -23.26 -9.13 0.63
CA LEU A 105 -23.50 -8.41 1.87
C LEU A 105 -23.43 -6.91 1.61
N ASP A 106 -24.54 -6.20 1.77
CA ASP A 106 -24.60 -4.75 1.51
C ASP A 106 -23.80 -3.92 2.53
N ALA A 107 -23.71 -4.38 3.79
CA ALA A 107 -22.91 -3.75 4.84
C ALA A 107 -22.49 -4.78 5.91
N TYR A 108 -21.29 -5.34 5.78
CA TYR A 108 -20.79 -6.31 6.75
C TYR A 108 -19.26 -6.22 6.90
N ASN A 109 -18.80 -5.97 8.12
CA ASN A 109 -17.39 -5.97 8.49
C ASN A 109 -17.23 -6.82 9.74
N THR A 110 -17.20 -8.14 9.57
CA THR A 110 -17.08 -9.09 10.67
C THR A 110 -15.91 -10.05 10.43
N GLU A 111 -15.23 -10.41 11.51
CA GLU A 111 -14.16 -11.43 11.51
C GLU A 111 -14.68 -12.87 11.39
N LEU A 112 -16.00 -13.05 11.19
CA LEU A 112 -16.65 -14.36 11.24
C LEU A 112 -16.20 -15.26 10.06
N PRO A 113 -16.05 -16.58 10.30
CA PRO A 113 -15.73 -17.54 9.26
C PRO A 113 -16.77 -17.58 8.12
N PRO A 114 -16.38 -17.97 6.89
CA PRO A 114 -17.28 -17.97 5.72
C PRO A 114 -18.58 -18.77 5.88
N GLN A 115 -18.57 -19.84 6.69
CA GLN A 115 -19.75 -20.66 6.95
C GLN A 115 -20.82 -19.92 7.77
N GLU A 116 -20.40 -19.06 8.70
CA GLU A 116 -21.32 -18.27 9.50
C GLU A 116 -21.92 -17.14 8.68
N ILE A 117 -21.12 -16.57 7.78
CA ILE A 117 -21.58 -15.58 6.80
C ILE A 117 -22.64 -16.15 5.88
N LYS A 118 -22.49 -17.41 5.42
CA LYS A 118 -23.54 -18.09 4.65
C LYS A 118 -24.87 -18.12 5.42
N LYS A 119 -24.86 -18.45 6.72
CA LYS A 119 -26.07 -18.46 7.56
C LYS A 119 -26.69 -17.07 7.65
N LEU A 120 -25.87 -16.02 7.77
CA LEU A 120 -26.32 -14.64 7.83
C LEU A 120 -26.95 -14.17 6.51
N VAL A 121 -26.35 -14.53 5.37
CA VAL A 121 -26.94 -14.29 4.04
C VAL A 121 -28.29 -15.00 3.90
N GLU A 122 -28.37 -16.27 4.31
CA GLU A 122 -29.63 -17.02 4.28
C GLU A 122 -30.71 -16.40 5.18
N GLN A 123 -30.34 -15.90 6.36
CA GLN A 123 -31.25 -15.19 7.25
C GLN A 123 -31.73 -13.88 6.64
N HIS A 124 -30.83 -13.09 6.06
CA HIS A 124 -31.18 -11.80 5.45
C HIS A 124 -32.09 -11.99 4.24
N ARG A 125 -31.84 -13.02 3.42
CA ARG A 125 -32.70 -13.39 2.28
C ARG A 125 -34.11 -13.78 2.74
N ARG A 126 -34.24 -14.57 3.80
CA ARG A 126 -35.55 -14.96 4.36
C ARG A 126 -36.34 -13.78 4.92
N LEU A 127 -35.67 -12.78 5.50
CA LEU A 127 -36.33 -11.56 5.97
C LEU A 127 -36.88 -10.72 4.81
N LYS A 128 -36.21 -10.74 3.65
CA LYS A 128 -36.65 -10.02 2.44
C LYS A 128 -37.83 -10.70 1.74
N ASP A 129 -37.93 -12.02 1.83
CA ASP A 129 -38.96 -12.83 1.16
C ASP A 129 -40.23 -13.04 1.99
N LYS A 130 -40.28 -12.58 3.25
CA LYS A 130 -41.49 -12.64 4.08
C LYS A 130 -42.40 -11.45 3.74
N PRO A 131 -43.55 -11.65 3.04
CA PRO A 131 -44.50 -10.57 2.85
C PRO A 131 -45.05 -10.17 4.22
N SER A 132 -45.07 -8.87 4.46
CA SER A 132 -45.65 -8.20 5.64
C SER A 132 -47.12 -8.56 5.84
#